data_AF-A0AAJ6BGC2-F1
#
_entry.id   AF-A0AAJ6BGC2-F1
#
_cell.length_a   1.000
_cell.length_b   1.000
_cell.length_c   1.000
_cell.angle_alpha   90.00
_cell.angle_beta   90.00
_cell.angle_gamma   90.00
#
_symmetry.space_group_name_H-M   'P 1'
#
loop_
_entity.id
_entity.type
_entity.pdbx_description
1 polymer ?
#
loop_
_entity_poly.entity_id
_entity_poly.type
_entity_poly.pdbx_seq_one_letter_code
_entity_poly.pdbx_strand_id
1 'polypeptide(L)'
;MKPFLKSGATILLTPSGPWQWVGWDGRLTISSAMHALHLSDAAIITEADVPAFTLLAPRQYTATAFADTPGTVSNAIFMDDKPTLSDKIKVNGAYPLLLTTTGTFTCLCAFPSTRLIPGGAIPDPLLAKSGTWKVIDPHQQVLFRKSAVPGRQEPCVEAQVAQMSHKEKIMAAINKSEISDALLAEIDVEALATSIVVVGVVLVTLAATGFGALVELVAAALLLTGAALSGYEIGSGLAHLADFYGQTKNATTCAAIEEAAGSFSTAVAKIGIGGVGAALSIAGAKQLPVKNILAREAKSPVKGRKAIKGWLKNVGNLEREQLIKDLKSADFKVIHEKGGRTVLQREGKKLKIRLDPPDNATPNNHMHITRGGDRETYNIDLKKVNYKTKEAHITIK
;
A
#
# COMPACT_ATOMS: atom_id res chain seq x y z
N MET A 1 3.02 11.20 -34.66
CA MET A 1 3.86 10.66 -33.56
C MET A 1 3.04 9.61 -32.81
N LYS A 2 3.65 8.50 -32.38
CA LYS A 2 2.97 7.56 -31.48
C LYS A 2 2.89 8.22 -30.09
N PRO A 3 1.71 8.33 -29.45
CA PRO A 3 1.62 9.03 -28.19
C PRO A 3 2.32 8.22 -27.08
N PHE A 4 3.06 8.94 -26.24
CA PHE A 4 3.58 8.44 -24.97
C PHE A 4 2.44 8.10 -24.02
N LEU A 5 2.68 7.08 -23.20
CA LEU A 5 1.77 6.67 -22.16
C LEU A 5 1.90 7.58 -20.95
N LYS A 6 0.78 8.06 -20.42
CA LYS A 6 0.67 8.94 -19.25
C LYS A 6 0.12 8.16 -18.06
N SER A 7 0.46 8.60 -16.86
CA SER A 7 -0.19 8.18 -15.62
C SER A 7 -1.72 8.26 -15.78
N GLY A 8 -2.44 7.23 -15.34
CA GLY A 8 -3.87 7.05 -15.61
C GLY A 8 -4.19 6.26 -16.88
N ALA A 9 -3.19 5.81 -17.64
CA ALA A 9 -3.40 4.95 -18.81
C ALA A 9 -4.09 3.63 -18.45
N THR A 10 -4.84 3.08 -19.40
CA THR A 10 -5.42 1.74 -19.26
C THR A 10 -4.67 0.71 -20.10
N ILE A 11 -4.26 -0.38 -19.47
CA ILE A 11 -3.74 -1.59 -20.11
C ILE A 11 -4.78 -2.72 -20.03
N LEU A 12 -4.71 -3.65 -20.97
CA LEU A 12 -5.55 -4.85 -21.01
C LEU A 12 -4.69 -6.07 -20.72
N LEU A 13 -5.04 -6.79 -19.65
CA LEU A 13 -4.41 -8.04 -19.23
C LEU A 13 -5.16 -9.23 -19.84
N THR A 14 -4.50 -9.92 -20.77
CA THR A 14 -5.02 -11.10 -21.46
C THR A 14 -4.37 -12.37 -20.89
N PRO A 15 -5.12 -13.26 -20.22
CA PRO A 15 -4.63 -14.55 -19.76
C PRO A 15 -3.98 -15.38 -20.88
N SER A 16 -2.81 -15.99 -20.62
CA SER A 16 -2.15 -16.94 -21.51
C SER A 16 -2.21 -18.34 -20.88
N GLY A 17 -3.20 -19.14 -21.31
CA GLY A 17 -3.37 -20.51 -20.84
C GLY A 17 -4.82 -20.87 -20.58
N PRO A 18 -5.09 -22.04 -19.98
CA PRO A 18 -6.44 -22.52 -19.72
C PRO A 18 -7.03 -21.84 -18.49
N TRP A 19 -7.01 -20.52 -18.40
CA TRP A 19 -7.58 -19.76 -17.31
C TRP A 19 -8.12 -18.40 -17.79
N GLN A 20 -9.07 -17.84 -17.05
CA GLN A 20 -9.69 -16.57 -17.40
C GLN A 20 -10.06 -15.76 -16.16
N TRP A 21 -10.20 -14.45 -16.33
CA TRP A 21 -10.77 -13.56 -15.32
C TRP A 21 -12.26 -13.86 -15.12
N VAL A 22 -12.75 -13.67 -13.89
CA VAL A 22 -14.18 -13.79 -13.55
C VAL A 22 -14.71 -12.43 -13.13
N GLY A 23 -15.72 -11.93 -13.84
CA GLY A 23 -16.37 -10.65 -13.52
C GLY A 23 -15.47 -9.42 -13.73
N TRP A 24 -14.34 -9.58 -14.43
CA TRP A 24 -13.43 -8.49 -14.78
C TRP A 24 -12.91 -8.73 -16.20
N ASP A 25 -12.85 -7.66 -17.00
CA ASP A 25 -12.45 -7.72 -18.41
C ASP A 25 -10.93 -7.58 -18.60
N GLY A 26 -10.16 -7.54 -17.51
CA GLY A 26 -8.71 -7.41 -17.55
C GLY A 26 -8.21 -5.97 -17.73
N ARG A 27 -9.08 -4.95 -17.70
CA ARG A 27 -8.64 -3.55 -17.80
C ARG A 27 -8.07 -3.03 -16.49
N LEU A 28 -6.83 -2.56 -16.54
CA LEU A 28 -6.10 -2.01 -15.41
C LEU A 28 -5.61 -0.59 -15.71
N THR A 29 -5.93 0.34 -14.82
CA THR A 29 -5.36 1.69 -14.82
C THR A 29 -3.98 1.67 -14.15
N ILE A 30 -2.97 2.24 -14.81
CA ILE A 30 -1.58 2.28 -14.36
C ILE A 30 -1.12 3.71 -14.07
N SER A 31 -0.22 3.87 -13.11
CA SER A 31 0.34 5.15 -12.70
C SER A 31 1.86 5.14 -12.79
N SER A 32 2.47 6.29 -13.13
CA SER A 32 3.91 6.50 -12.95
C SER A 32 4.18 6.87 -11.49
N ALA A 33 5.09 6.16 -10.83
CA ALA A 33 5.35 6.33 -9.40
C ALA A 33 6.78 6.77 -9.09
N MET A 34 7.75 6.51 -9.99
CA MET A 34 9.17 6.65 -9.64
C MET A 34 9.97 7.60 -10.53
N HIS A 35 9.64 7.73 -11.83
CA HIS A 35 10.46 8.49 -12.78
C HIS A 35 9.61 9.20 -13.84
N ALA A 36 8.70 10.06 -13.39
CA ALA A 36 7.87 10.88 -14.26
C ALA A 36 8.74 11.70 -15.22
N LEU A 37 8.71 11.37 -16.51
CA LEU A 37 9.31 12.23 -17.52
C LEU A 37 8.30 13.34 -17.83
N HIS A 38 8.51 14.54 -17.26
CA HIS A 38 7.57 15.67 -17.33
C HIS A 38 7.55 16.31 -18.73
N LEU A 39 6.87 15.68 -19.68
CA LEU A 39 6.61 16.24 -21.03
C LEU A 39 5.20 16.81 -21.18
N SER A 40 4.31 16.57 -20.21
CA SER A 40 2.93 17.07 -20.19
C SER A 40 2.44 17.21 -18.75
N ASP A 41 1.24 17.76 -18.56
CA ASP A 41 0.56 17.92 -17.25
C ASP A 41 0.32 16.60 -16.51
N ALA A 42 0.53 15.46 -17.19
CA ALA A 42 0.61 14.14 -16.56
C ALA A 42 1.97 13.50 -16.83
N ALA A 43 2.51 12.86 -15.80
CA ALA A 43 3.75 12.09 -15.84
C ALA A 43 3.73 11.04 -16.95
N ILE A 44 4.76 11.02 -17.80
CA ILE A 44 4.96 9.96 -18.79
C ILE A 44 5.45 8.70 -18.06
N ILE A 45 4.79 7.58 -18.35
CA ILE A 45 5.16 6.25 -17.85
C ILE A 45 6.38 5.76 -18.62
N THR A 46 7.37 5.28 -17.90
CA THR A 46 8.63 4.77 -18.43
C THR A 46 8.80 3.27 -18.15
N GLU A 47 9.75 2.63 -18.82
CA GLU A 47 10.13 1.23 -18.56
C GLU A 47 10.36 0.97 -17.05
N ALA A 48 10.99 1.92 -16.36
CA ALA A 48 11.26 1.82 -14.93
C ALA A 48 9.99 1.78 -14.05
N ASP A 49 8.85 2.23 -14.57
CA ASP A 49 7.57 2.19 -13.85
C ASP A 49 6.86 0.82 -14.00
N VAL A 50 7.20 0.01 -15.02
CA VAL A 50 6.49 -1.26 -15.31
C VAL A 50 6.51 -2.23 -14.13
N PRO A 51 7.64 -2.48 -13.45
CA PRO A 51 7.66 -3.35 -12.28
C PRO A 51 6.81 -2.84 -11.10
N ALA A 52 6.46 -1.55 -11.08
CA ALA A 52 5.64 -0.92 -10.05
C ALA A 52 4.13 -0.98 -10.36
N PHE A 53 3.72 -1.48 -11.52
CA PHE A 53 2.31 -1.70 -11.82
C PHE A 53 1.71 -2.69 -10.82
N THR A 54 0.53 -2.35 -10.30
CA THR A 54 -0.14 -3.14 -9.27
C THR A 54 -1.62 -3.30 -9.57
N LEU A 55 -2.19 -4.42 -9.13
CA LEU A 55 -3.63 -4.58 -9.13
C LEU A 55 -4.21 -3.76 -7.97
N LEU A 56 -5.07 -2.79 -8.28
CA LEU A 56 -5.73 -1.95 -7.27
C LEU A 56 -6.68 -2.74 -6.35
N ALA A 57 -7.10 -3.93 -6.79
CA ALA A 57 -7.96 -4.83 -6.02
C ALA A 57 -7.70 -6.29 -6.43
N PRO A 58 -7.92 -7.26 -5.51
CA PRO A 58 -7.88 -8.69 -5.86
C PRO A 58 -8.85 -9.03 -6.99
N ARG A 59 -8.42 -9.91 -7.89
CA ARG A 59 -9.20 -10.32 -9.07
C ARG A 59 -9.55 -11.79 -9.00
N GLN A 60 -10.79 -12.12 -9.37
CA GLN A 60 -11.23 -13.52 -9.41
C GLN A 60 -10.81 -14.15 -10.74
N TYR A 61 -10.50 -15.44 -10.71
CA TYR A 61 -10.11 -16.20 -11.89
C TYR A 61 -10.67 -17.63 -11.83
N THR A 62 -10.77 -18.28 -12.97
CA THR A 62 -11.05 -19.73 -13.07
C THR A 62 -10.07 -20.39 -14.00
N ALA A 63 -9.50 -21.51 -13.59
CA ALA A 63 -8.83 -22.42 -14.51
C ALA A 63 -9.84 -23.39 -15.15
N THR A 64 -9.64 -23.76 -16.41
CA THR A 64 -10.58 -24.54 -17.24
C THR A 64 -10.96 -25.86 -16.58
N ALA A 65 -9.99 -26.56 -15.98
CA ALA A 65 -10.24 -27.83 -15.28
C ALA A 65 -10.71 -27.67 -13.83
N PHE A 66 -10.82 -26.44 -13.32
CA PHE A 66 -11.10 -26.10 -11.92
C PHE A 66 -12.02 -24.88 -11.83
N ALA A 67 -13.10 -24.89 -12.62
CA ALA A 67 -13.97 -23.73 -12.83
C ALA A 67 -15.17 -23.64 -11.88
N ASP A 68 -15.42 -24.67 -11.07
CA ASP A 68 -16.61 -24.75 -10.21
C ASP A 68 -16.62 -23.68 -9.10
N THR A 69 -15.44 -23.37 -8.56
CA THR A 69 -15.29 -22.24 -7.62
C THR A 69 -14.12 -21.36 -8.06
N PRO A 70 -14.34 -20.05 -8.30
CA PRO A 70 -13.28 -19.13 -8.66
C PRO A 70 -12.17 -19.05 -7.60
N GLY A 71 -10.94 -18.92 -8.07
CA GLY A 71 -9.78 -18.57 -7.28
C GLY A 71 -9.56 -17.05 -7.27
N THR A 72 -8.65 -16.59 -6.42
CA THR A 72 -8.33 -15.16 -6.27
C THR A 72 -6.86 -14.89 -6.57
N VAL A 73 -6.60 -13.98 -7.50
CA VAL A 73 -5.31 -13.33 -7.73
C VAL A 73 -5.19 -12.13 -6.78
N SER A 74 -4.11 -12.09 -6.02
CA SER A 74 -3.83 -10.97 -5.09
C SER A 74 -2.79 -9.98 -5.61
N ASN A 75 -1.92 -10.41 -6.52
CA ASN A 75 -0.85 -9.59 -7.05
C ASN A 75 -0.49 -10.05 -8.47
N ALA A 76 0.04 -9.14 -9.28
CA ALA A 76 0.61 -9.40 -10.59
C ALA A 76 2.00 -8.74 -10.67
N ILE A 77 2.97 -9.48 -11.18
CA ILE A 77 4.30 -8.96 -11.53
C ILE A 77 4.26 -8.68 -13.02
N PHE A 78 4.64 -7.47 -13.42
CA PHE A 78 4.64 -7.04 -14.81
C PHE A 78 6.06 -6.95 -15.34
N MET A 79 6.20 -7.35 -16.59
CA MET A 79 7.41 -7.20 -17.38
C MET A 79 7.00 -6.64 -18.73
N ASP A 80 7.75 -5.70 -19.26
CA ASP A 80 7.61 -5.23 -20.63
C ASP A 80 8.34 -6.17 -21.60
N ASP A 81 7.85 -6.20 -22.84
CA ASP A 81 8.61 -6.76 -23.93
C ASP A 81 9.55 -5.66 -24.43
N LYS A 82 10.83 -5.73 -24.04
CA LYS A 82 11.88 -4.80 -24.51
C LYS A 82 11.84 -4.53 -26.01
N PRO A 83 11.55 -5.51 -26.90
CA PRO A 83 11.36 -5.27 -28.34
C PRO A 83 10.26 -4.27 -28.70
N THR A 84 9.26 -4.08 -27.82
CA THR A 84 8.15 -3.13 -28.01
C THR A 84 8.38 -1.77 -27.34
N LEU A 85 9.37 -1.71 -26.44
CA LEU A 85 10.02 -0.46 -26.03
C LEU A 85 11.04 0.01 -27.08
N SER A 86 11.68 -0.93 -27.78
CA SER A 86 12.76 -0.66 -28.73
C SER A 86 12.22 -0.34 -30.12
N ASP A 87 12.41 0.92 -30.52
CA ASP A 87 12.95 1.34 -31.82
C ASP A 87 12.79 2.85 -32.08
N LYS A 88 12.13 3.61 -31.19
CA LYS A 88 11.62 4.93 -31.62
C LYS A 88 12.12 6.13 -30.83
N ILE A 89 12.16 6.10 -29.50
CA ILE A 89 12.40 7.34 -28.75
C ILE A 89 13.07 7.05 -27.40
N LYS A 90 14.22 7.69 -27.15
CA LYS A 90 14.83 7.83 -25.82
C LYS A 90 14.75 9.30 -25.44
N VAL A 91 14.23 9.60 -24.25
CA VAL A 91 14.15 10.98 -23.75
C VAL A 91 14.88 11.06 -22.44
N ASN A 92 15.92 11.90 -22.35
CA ASN A 92 16.72 12.11 -21.14
C ASN A 92 17.19 10.81 -20.46
N GLY A 93 17.58 9.80 -21.23
CA GLY A 93 18.02 8.53 -20.67
C GLY A 93 16.93 7.48 -20.46
N ALA A 94 15.66 7.87 -20.44
CA ALA A 94 14.53 6.98 -20.18
C ALA A 94 13.85 6.47 -21.46
N TYR A 95 13.23 5.30 -21.34
CA TYR A 95 12.43 4.64 -22.39
C TYR A 95 10.94 4.80 -22.06
N PRO A 96 10.25 5.79 -22.63
CA PRO A 96 8.83 5.99 -22.37
C PRO A 96 8.00 4.87 -23.00
N LEU A 97 6.93 4.45 -22.32
CA LEU A 97 5.97 3.51 -22.88
C LEU A 97 5.18 4.19 -23.99
N LEU A 98 4.85 3.42 -25.02
CA LEU A 98 4.03 3.84 -26.16
C LEU A 98 2.74 3.02 -26.19
N LEU A 99 1.75 3.47 -26.97
CA LEU A 99 0.54 2.65 -27.22
C LEU A 99 0.84 1.27 -27.82
N THR A 100 2.00 1.12 -28.46
CA THR A 100 2.41 -0.17 -29.03
C THR A 100 3.21 -1.03 -28.06
N THR A 101 3.46 -0.55 -26.83
CA THR A 101 4.15 -1.36 -25.84
C THR A 101 3.24 -2.50 -25.40
N THR A 102 3.82 -3.70 -25.40
CA THR A 102 3.24 -4.90 -24.82
C THR A 102 4.18 -5.45 -23.76
N GLY A 103 3.68 -6.43 -23.02
CA GLY A 103 4.52 -7.19 -22.13
C GLY A 103 3.81 -8.42 -21.61
N THR A 104 4.40 -8.99 -20.58
CA THR A 104 3.87 -10.15 -19.88
C THR A 104 3.54 -9.79 -18.44
N PHE A 105 2.60 -10.54 -17.86
CA PHE A 105 2.36 -10.48 -16.43
C PHE A 105 2.31 -11.89 -15.85
N THR A 106 2.71 -12.01 -14.60
CA THR A 106 2.55 -13.22 -13.79
C THR A 106 1.82 -12.90 -12.50
N CYS A 107 0.62 -13.43 -12.39
CA CYS A 107 -0.23 -13.37 -11.22
C CYS A 107 0.12 -14.45 -10.19
N LEU A 108 0.09 -14.05 -8.93
CA LEU A 108 0.18 -14.97 -7.79
C LEU A 108 -1.21 -15.19 -7.21
N CYS A 109 -1.65 -16.44 -7.20
CA CYS A 109 -2.97 -16.84 -6.69
C CYS A 109 -2.92 -16.97 -5.17
N ALA A 110 -3.71 -16.17 -4.47
CA ALA A 110 -3.88 -16.28 -3.02
C ALA A 110 -4.80 -17.44 -2.64
N PHE A 111 -5.81 -17.70 -3.47
CA PHE A 111 -6.71 -18.85 -3.35
C PHE A 111 -6.81 -19.51 -4.73
N PRO A 112 -6.52 -20.81 -4.86
CA PRO A 112 -6.66 -21.51 -6.13
C PRO A 112 -8.15 -21.66 -6.48
N SER A 113 -8.48 -21.63 -7.77
CA SER A 113 -9.80 -22.07 -8.21
C SER A 113 -9.96 -23.56 -7.93
N THR A 114 -11.18 -24.06 -7.75
CA THR A 114 -11.39 -25.47 -7.37
C THR A 114 -12.38 -26.16 -8.27
N ARG A 115 -12.17 -27.48 -8.41
CA ARG A 115 -13.14 -28.43 -8.98
C ARG A 115 -13.83 -29.15 -7.84
N LEU A 116 -15.15 -29.21 -7.86
CA LEU A 116 -15.94 -29.97 -6.91
C LEU A 116 -16.02 -31.43 -7.38
N ILE A 117 -15.82 -32.34 -6.43
CA ILE A 117 -15.99 -33.78 -6.64
C ILE A 117 -16.83 -34.36 -5.49
N PRO A 118 -17.45 -35.54 -5.68
CA PRO A 118 -18.00 -36.28 -4.54
C PRO A 118 -16.91 -36.49 -3.47
N GLY A 119 -17.11 -35.92 -2.29
CA GLY A 119 -16.15 -36.01 -1.18
C GLY A 119 -15.24 -34.79 -0.97
N GLY A 120 -15.34 -33.73 -1.78
CA GLY A 120 -14.65 -32.47 -1.47
C GLY A 120 -14.34 -31.57 -2.67
N ALA A 121 -13.41 -30.64 -2.48
CA ALA A 121 -12.92 -29.74 -3.52
C ALA A 121 -11.44 -30.03 -3.82
N ILE A 122 -11.10 -30.16 -5.09
CA ILE A 122 -9.72 -30.28 -5.57
C ILE A 122 -9.27 -28.89 -6.03
N PRO A 123 -8.25 -28.28 -5.41
CA PRO A 123 -7.71 -27.00 -5.86
C PRO A 123 -6.87 -27.14 -7.12
N ASP A 124 -6.89 -26.10 -7.95
CA ASP A 124 -5.96 -25.89 -9.05
C ASP A 124 -4.51 -25.93 -8.51
N PRO A 125 -3.67 -26.86 -9.01
CA PRO A 125 -2.30 -27.01 -8.51
C PRO A 125 -1.37 -25.87 -8.96
N LEU A 126 -1.77 -25.07 -9.96
CA LEU A 126 -0.94 -23.99 -10.50
C LEU A 126 -1.17 -22.70 -9.71
N LEU A 127 -0.25 -22.42 -8.78
CA LEU A 127 -0.29 -21.24 -7.91
C LEU A 127 0.05 -19.92 -8.63
N ALA A 128 0.62 -20.00 -9.83
CA ALA A 128 0.95 -18.86 -10.67
C ALA A 128 0.17 -18.94 -11.99
N LYS A 129 -0.27 -17.76 -12.45
CA LYS A 129 -1.02 -17.61 -13.71
C LYS A 129 -0.38 -16.52 -14.52
N SER A 130 -0.17 -16.76 -15.80
CA SER A 130 0.52 -15.81 -16.66
C SER A 130 -0.39 -15.32 -17.78
N GLY A 131 -0.01 -14.19 -18.35
CA GLY A 131 -0.70 -13.57 -19.47
C GLY A 131 0.16 -12.53 -20.15
N THR A 132 -0.42 -11.89 -21.15
CA THR A 132 0.15 -10.74 -21.83
C THR A 132 -0.63 -9.49 -21.47
N TRP A 133 0.02 -8.33 -21.53
CA TRP A 133 -0.67 -7.06 -21.44
C TRP A 133 -0.35 -6.19 -22.65
N LYS A 134 -1.29 -5.32 -22.99
CA LYS A 134 -1.12 -4.29 -24.02
C LYS A 134 -1.81 -3.01 -23.61
N VAL A 135 -1.32 -1.88 -24.08
CA VAL A 135 -2.01 -0.61 -23.90
C VAL A 135 -3.29 -0.57 -24.74
N ILE A 136 -4.40 -0.07 -24.16
CA ILE A 136 -5.70 -0.01 -24.85
C ILE A 136 -6.41 1.35 -24.75
N ASP A 137 -5.82 2.35 -24.10
CA ASP A 137 -6.40 3.68 -24.03
C ASP A 137 -5.87 4.59 -25.15
N PRO A 138 -6.68 4.92 -26.18
CA PRO A 138 -6.28 5.80 -27.27
C PRO A 138 -6.47 7.30 -26.96
N HIS A 139 -7.08 7.66 -25.83
CA HIS A 139 -7.52 9.05 -25.54
C HIS A 139 -6.44 9.91 -24.88
N GLN A 140 -5.21 9.42 -24.80
CA GLN A 140 -4.11 10.18 -24.24
C GLN A 140 -3.61 11.22 -25.25
N GLN A 141 -4.17 12.43 -25.18
CA GLN A 141 -3.65 13.56 -25.95
C GLN A 141 -2.24 13.92 -25.44
N VAL A 142 -1.22 13.63 -26.23
CA VAL A 142 0.14 14.14 -26.00
C VAL A 142 0.18 15.56 -26.54
N LEU A 143 -0.25 16.50 -25.71
CA LEU A 143 0.04 17.90 -25.92
C LEU A 143 1.52 18.11 -25.60
N PHE A 144 2.35 18.26 -26.64
CA PHE A 144 3.57 19.04 -26.49
C PHE A 144 3.12 20.42 -26.02
N ARG A 145 3.68 20.94 -24.92
CA ARG A 145 3.35 22.27 -24.38
C ARG A 145 3.05 23.27 -25.51
N LYS A 146 1.77 23.49 -25.76
CA LYS A 146 1.24 24.75 -26.25
C LYS A 146 0.38 25.24 -25.10
N SER A 147 0.81 26.35 -24.53
CA SER A 147 0.19 27.03 -23.41
C SER A 147 -1.34 27.05 -23.51
N ALA A 148 -1.97 26.86 -22.34
CA ALA A 148 -3.38 27.05 -22.01
C ALA A 148 -4.39 26.02 -22.58
N VAL A 149 -4.90 25.15 -21.70
CA VAL A 149 -6.16 24.42 -21.90
C VAL A 149 -7.34 25.36 -21.58
N PRO A 150 -8.29 25.58 -22.50
CA PRO A 150 -9.49 26.35 -22.21
C PRO A 150 -10.42 25.57 -21.28
N GLY A 151 -10.80 26.16 -20.15
CA GLY A 151 -11.83 25.64 -19.25
C GLY A 151 -11.34 25.02 -17.94
N ARG A 152 -10.03 24.96 -17.68
CA ARG A 152 -9.48 24.54 -16.38
C ARG A 152 -8.52 25.58 -15.80
N GLN A 153 -9.12 26.64 -15.25
CA GLN A 153 -8.69 27.46 -14.12
C GLN A 153 -9.41 28.80 -14.25
N GLU A 154 -10.34 29.10 -13.34
CA GLU A 154 -10.37 30.49 -12.90
C GLU A 154 -8.96 30.79 -12.38
N PRO A 155 -8.34 31.91 -12.80
CA PRO A 155 -7.02 32.28 -12.31
C PRO A 155 -7.08 32.27 -10.80
N CYS A 156 -6.22 31.48 -10.15
CA CYS A 156 -6.08 31.53 -8.71
C CYS A 156 -5.83 32.98 -8.34
N VAL A 157 -6.75 33.59 -7.59
CA VAL A 157 -6.65 34.98 -7.20
C VAL A 157 -5.83 35.03 -5.92
N GLU A 158 -4.63 35.61 -5.95
CA GLU A 158 -3.74 35.63 -4.78
C GLU A 158 -4.41 36.22 -3.53
N ALA A 159 -5.25 37.25 -3.72
CA ALA A 159 -6.02 37.86 -2.65
C ALA A 159 -6.99 36.88 -1.95
N GLN A 160 -7.44 35.83 -2.64
CA GLN A 160 -8.30 34.80 -2.06
C GLN A 160 -7.48 33.78 -1.25
N VAL A 161 -6.26 33.42 -1.67
CA VAL A 161 -5.43 32.44 -0.94
C VAL A 161 -5.06 32.93 0.45
N ALA A 162 -4.74 34.21 0.60
CA ALA A 162 -4.46 34.80 1.91
C ALA A 162 -5.65 34.72 2.88
N GLN A 163 -6.88 34.71 2.35
CA GLN A 163 -8.13 34.67 3.13
C GLN A 163 -8.66 33.25 3.37
N MET A 164 -8.13 32.25 2.65
CA MET A 164 -8.53 30.85 2.84
C MET A 164 -8.17 30.34 4.24
N SER A 165 -9.08 29.58 4.84
CA SER A 165 -8.78 28.71 5.96
C SER A 165 -7.75 27.64 5.56
N HIS A 166 -7.08 27.03 6.55
CA HIS A 166 -6.11 25.97 6.26
C HIS A 166 -6.74 24.78 5.53
N LYS A 167 -8.00 24.43 5.86
CA LYS A 167 -8.76 23.40 5.15
C LYS A 167 -8.96 23.75 3.67
N GLU A 168 -9.36 24.98 3.36
CA GLU A 168 -9.54 25.44 1.97
C GLU A 168 -8.22 25.44 1.19
N LYS A 169 -7.11 25.82 1.83
CA LYS A 169 -5.77 25.73 1.22
C LYS A 169 -5.39 24.29 0.89
N ILE A 170 -5.65 23.35 1.80
CA ILE A 170 -5.43 21.92 1.57
C ILE A 170 -6.30 21.40 0.42
N MET A 171 -7.59 21.75 0.39
CA MET A 171 -8.50 21.36 -0.71
C MET A 171 -8.04 21.94 -2.05
N ALA A 172 -7.66 23.23 -2.08
CA ALA A 172 -7.15 23.89 -3.27
C ALA A 172 -5.87 23.22 -3.79
N ALA A 173 -4.96 22.85 -2.90
CA ALA A 173 -3.72 22.17 -3.26
C ALA A 173 -3.96 20.72 -3.72
N ILE A 174 -4.90 19.97 -3.11
CA ILE A 174 -5.29 18.63 -3.58
C ILE A 174 -5.89 18.72 -4.99
N ASN A 175 -6.79 19.69 -5.24
CA ASN A 175 -7.40 19.88 -6.55
C ASN A 175 -6.42 20.38 -7.62
N LYS A 176 -5.32 21.01 -7.22
CA LYS A 176 -4.21 21.41 -8.10
C LYS A 176 -3.12 20.33 -8.24
N SER A 177 -3.19 19.24 -7.49
CA SER A 177 -2.20 18.17 -7.56
C SER A 177 -2.19 17.47 -8.93
N GLU A 178 -1.06 16.86 -9.30
CA GLU A 178 -0.90 16.10 -10.56
C GLU A 178 -1.58 14.71 -10.47
N ILE A 179 -2.48 14.52 -9.52
CA ILE A 179 -3.25 13.30 -9.34
C ILE A 179 -4.35 13.27 -10.41
N SER A 180 -4.51 12.13 -11.08
CA SER A 180 -5.52 11.99 -12.13
C SER A 180 -6.94 12.29 -11.62
N ASP A 181 -7.76 12.95 -12.43
CA ASP A 181 -9.15 13.27 -12.11
C ASP A 181 -9.99 12.05 -11.70
N ALA A 182 -9.70 10.89 -12.30
CA ALA A 182 -10.35 9.63 -11.96
C ALA A 182 -10.05 9.21 -10.51
N LEU A 183 -8.80 9.38 -10.05
CA LEU A 183 -8.42 9.07 -8.69
C LEU A 183 -8.99 10.10 -7.70
N LEU A 184 -9.02 11.38 -8.07
CA LEU A 184 -9.66 12.43 -7.27
C LEU A 184 -11.18 12.22 -7.15
N ALA A 185 -11.85 11.75 -8.19
CA ALA A 185 -13.29 11.45 -8.17
C ALA A 185 -13.67 10.30 -7.22
N GLU A 186 -12.72 9.41 -6.93
CA GLU A 186 -12.90 8.28 -6.00
C GLU A 186 -12.62 8.67 -4.53
N ILE A 187 -12.14 9.89 -4.28
CA ILE A 187 -11.75 10.38 -2.95
C ILE A 187 -12.70 11.51 -2.52
N ASP A 188 -13.20 11.43 -1.29
CA ASP A 188 -13.84 12.58 -0.66
C ASP A 188 -12.74 13.59 -0.23
N VAL A 189 -12.45 14.54 -1.13
CA VAL A 189 -11.41 15.57 -0.94
C VAL A 189 -11.68 16.40 0.31
N GLU A 190 -12.94 16.65 0.64
CA GLU A 190 -13.30 17.42 1.83
C GLU A 190 -13.02 16.63 3.12
N ALA A 191 -13.39 15.36 3.16
CA ALA A 191 -13.08 14.46 4.28
C ALA A 191 -11.58 14.25 4.43
N LEU A 192 -10.85 14.14 3.32
CA LEU A 192 -9.39 14.03 3.32
C LEU A 192 -8.74 15.29 3.86
N ALA A 193 -9.14 16.47 3.37
CA ALA A 193 -8.61 17.74 3.84
C ALA A 193 -8.89 17.95 5.34
N THR A 194 -10.10 17.63 5.79
CA THR A 194 -10.47 17.68 7.20
C THR A 194 -9.57 16.78 8.06
N SER A 195 -9.31 15.56 7.59
CA SER A 195 -8.44 14.61 8.29
C SER A 195 -6.99 15.11 8.37
N ILE A 196 -6.46 15.65 7.28
CA ILE A 196 -5.11 16.24 7.23
C ILE A 196 -5.01 17.44 8.18
N VAL A 197 -6.02 18.29 8.29
CA VAL A 197 -6.03 19.40 9.26
C VAL A 197 -5.97 18.88 10.70
N VAL A 198 -6.77 17.86 11.03
CA VAL A 198 -6.86 17.31 12.41
C VAL A 198 -5.54 16.72 12.86
N VAL A 199 -4.85 15.98 11.98
CA VAL A 199 -3.64 15.23 12.37
C VAL A 199 -2.34 15.82 11.84
N GLY A 200 -2.37 16.90 11.07
CA GLY A 200 -1.20 17.42 10.38
C GLY A 200 -0.12 17.96 11.32
N VAL A 201 -0.49 18.47 12.51
CA VAL A 201 0.48 18.81 13.56
C VAL A 201 1.24 17.57 14.00
N VAL A 202 0.54 16.44 14.15
CA VAL A 202 1.15 15.15 14.50
C VAL A 202 2.08 14.69 13.37
N LEU A 203 1.67 14.80 12.11
CA LEU A 203 2.53 14.47 10.95
C LEU A 203 3.83 15.28 10.92
N VAL A 204 3.78 16.58 11.24
CA VAL A 204 4.99 17.43 11.29
C VAL A 204 5.89 17.07 12.46
N THR A 205 5.34 16.86 13.66
CA THR A 205 6.12 16.42 14.82
C THR A 205 6.80 15.07 14.54
N LEU A 206 6.06 14.17 13.89
CA LEU A 206 6.54 12.85 13.51
C LEU A 206 7.67 12.89 12.47
N ALA A 207 7.57 13.77 11.47
CA ALA A 207 8.64 13.98 10.50
C ALA A 207 9.91 14.55 11.15
N ALA A 208 9.77 15.39 12.19
CA ALA A 208 10.89 15.99 12.91
C ALA A 208 11.62 15.02 13.86
N THR A 209 10.95 13.97 14.37
CA THR A 209 11.53 13.02 15.35
C THR A 209 12.44 11.95 14.75
N GLY A 210 12.59 11.90 13.44
CA GLY A 210 13.33 10.83 12.75
C GLY A 210 12.48 9.57 12.57
N PHE A 211 12.54 9.01 11.37
CA PHE A 211 11.54 8.08 10.81
C PHE A 211 11.47 6.68 11.45
N GLY A 212 12.32 6.33 12.42
CA GLY A 212 12.54 4.95 12.88
C GLY A 212 11.29 4.21 13.37
N ALA A 213 10.65 4.68 14.44
CA ALA A 213 9.52 3.97 15.07
C ALA A 213 8.18 4.10 14.32
N LEU A 214 8.01 5.18 13.55
CA LEU A 214 6.77 5.43 12.81
C LEU A 214 6.75 4.73 11.46
N VAL A 215 7.89 4.65 10.76
CA VAL A 215 7.99 3.86 9.52
C VAL A 215 7.58 2.43 9.80
N GLU A 216 7.91 1.85 10.95
CA GLU A 216 7.48 0.50 11.29
C GLU A 216 5.97 0.37 11.48
N LEU A 217 5.31 1.36 12.09
CA LEU A 217 3.87 1.34 12.36
C LEU A 217 3.02 1.66 11.11
N VAL A 218 3.49 2.62 10.28
CA VAL A 218 2.90 2.94 8.98
C VAL A 218 3.19 1.83 7.98
N ALA A 219 4.39 1.25 7.98
CA ALA A 219 4.69 0.03 7.22
C ALA A 219 3.82 -1.12 7.67
N ALA A 220 3.59 -1.33 8.97
CA ALA A 220 2.66 -2.36 9.43
C ALA A 220 1.23 -2.15 8.87
N ALA A 221 0.71 -0.91 8.88
CA ALA A 221 -0.61 -0.61 8.31
C ALA A 221 -0.65 -0.71 6.77
N LEU A 222 0.41 -0.29 6.08
CA LEU A 222 0.58 -0.43 4.64
C LEU A 222 0.72 -1.90 4.22
N LEU A 223 1.42 -2.70 5.01
CA LEU A 223 1.55 -4.15 4.85
C LEU A 223 0.23 -4.87 5.12
N LEU A 224 -0.59 -4.38 6.06
CA LEU A 224 -1.95 -4.86 6.30
C LEU A 224 -2.91 -4.52 5.15
N THR A 225 -2.60 -3.49 4.38
CA THR A 225 -3.35 -3.04 3.19
C THR A 225 -2.69 -3.45 1.86
N GLY A 226 -1.80 -4.45 1.89
CA GLY A 226 -1.21 -5.06 0.69
C GLY A 226 -0.14 -4.24 -0.04
N ALA A 227 0.22 -3.05 0.44
CA ALA A 227 1.27 -2.24 -0.16
C ALA A 227 2.66 -2.81 0.15
N ALA A 228 3.41 -3.18 -0.90
CA ALA A 228 4.80 -3.63 -0.80
C ALA A 228 5.76 -2.46 -1.00
N LEU A 229 5.84 -1.57 -0.01
CA LEU A 229 6.73 -0.40 -0.04
C LEU A 229 7.95 -0.66 0.84
N SER A 230 9.11 -0.16 0.40
CA SER A 230 10.29 -0.14 1.26
C SER A 230 10.09 0.86 2.41
N GLY A 231 10.70 0.61 3.57
CA GLY A 231 10.63 1.56 4.71
C GLY A 231 11.14 2.96 4.34
N TYR A 232 12.05 3.04 3.37
CA TYR A 232 12.53 4.30 2.79
C TYR A 232 11.45 5.07 2.02
N GLU A 233 10.69 4.39 1.15
CA GLU A 233 9.59 5.02 0.39
C GLU A 233 8.47 5.49 1.30
N ILE A 234 8.18 4.72 2.36
CA ILE A 234 7.20 5.09 3.39
C ILE A 234 7.67 6.34 4.14
N GLY A 235 8.90 6.34 4.64
CA GLY A 235 9.46 7.50 5.33
C GLY A 235 9.48 8.74 4.45
N SER A 236 9.91 8.59 3.20
CA SER A 236 9.93 9.68 2.21
C SER A 236 8.53 10.18 1.88
N GLY A 237 7.54 9.31 1.70
CA GLY A 237 6.15 9.71 1.45
C GLY A 237 5.52 10.44 2.64
N LEU A 238 5.81 10.00 3.87
CA LEU A 238 5.37 10.69 5.10
C LEU A 238 6.02 12.08 5.24
N ALA A 239 7.30 12.20 4.87
CA ALA A 239 8.00 13.48 4.87
C ALA A 239 7.32 14.48 3.93
N HIS A 240 7.00 14.05 2.70
CA HIS A 240 6.28 14.88 1.74
C HIS A 240 4.85 15.21 2.18
N LEU A 241 4.18 14.32 2.91
CA LEU A 241 2.85 14.60 3.48
C LEU A 241 2.92 15.63 4.62
N ALA A 242 3.95 15.58 5.45
CA ALA A 242 4.20 16.58 6.49
C ALA A 242 4.58 17.94 5.89
N ASP A 243 5.41 17.94 4.85
CA ASP A 243 5.79 19.12 4.09
C ASP A 243 4.57 19.75 3.40
N PHE A 244 3.72 18.95 2.76
CA PHE A 244 2.42 19.39 2.23
C PHE A 244 1.57 20.13 3.28
N TYR A 245 1.43 19.56 4.47
CA TYR A 245 0.69 20.21 5.55
C TYR A 245 1.36 21.53 5.99
N GLY A 246 2.69 21.55 6.11
CA GLY A 246 3.46 22.74 6.47
C GLY A 246 3.32 23.88 5.46
N GLN A 247 3.43 23.56 4.17
CA GLN A 247 3.31 24.54 3.08
C GLN A 247 1.90 25.11 3.00
N THR A 248 0.86 24.27 3.05
CA THR A 248 -0.54 24.75 3.04
C THR A 248 -0.90 25.62 4.25
N LYS A 249 -0.26 25.40 5.41
CA LYS A 249 -0.50 26.20 6.61
C LYS A 249 -0.06 27.66 6.42
N ASN A 250 1.08 27.85 5.75
CA ASN A 250 1.72 29.16 5.59
C ASN A 250 1.46 29.79 4.22
N ALA A 251 0.80 29.08 3.29
CA ALA A 251 0.56 29.59 1.95
C ALA A 251 -0.31 30.86 1.96
N THR A 252 0.18 31.91 1.30
CA THR A 252 -0.56 33.17 1.07
C THR A 252 -0.68 33.50 -0.41
N THR A 253 0.00 32.76 -1.28
CA THR A 253 0.04 32.98 -2.73
C THR A 253 -0.36 31.72 -3.48
N CYS A 254 -0.75 31.89 -4.74
CA CYS A 254 -1.09 30.78 -5.63
C CYS A 254 0.10 29.88 -5.92
N ALA A 255 1.31 30.44 -6.00
CA ALA A 255 2.55 29.69 -6.15
C ALA A 255 2.79 28.77 -4.94
N ALA A 256 2.52 29.23 -3.72
CA ALA A 256 2.68 28.40 -2.52
C ALA A 256 1.66 27.25 -2.47
N ILE A 257 0.44 27.44 -3.02
CA ILE A 257 -0.54 26.36 -3.17
C ILE A 257 -0.08 25.34 -4.22
N GLU A 258 0.56 25.77 -5.30
CA GLU A 258 1.10 24.88 -6.33
C GLU A 258 2.31 24.08 -5.84
N GLU A 259 3.20 24.70 -5.06
CA GLU A 259 4.31 24.01 -4.40
C GLU A 259 3.77 22.92 -3.46
N ALA A 260 2.76 23.26 -2.66
CA ALA A 260 2.10 22.30 -1.78
C ALA A 260 1.45 21.15 -2.57
N ALA A 261 0.79 21.47 -3.69
CA ALA A 261 0.21 20.47 -4.58
C ALA A 261 1.27 19.46 -5.10
N GLY A 262 2.49 19.94 -5.37
CA GLY A 262 3.65 19.11 -5.71
C GLY A 262 4.06 18.15 -4.59
N SER A 263 4.15 18.63 -3.35
CA SER A 263 4.45 17.79 -2.18
C SER A 263 3.37 16.73 -1.93
N PHE A 264 2.10 17.08 -2.10
CA PHE A 264 1.01 16.11 -2.01
C PHE A 264 1.07 15.04 -3.11
N SER A 265 1.31 15.46 -4.35
CA SER A 265 1.47 14.54 -5.50
C SER A 265 2.60 13.55 -5.25
N THR A 266 3.73 14.04 -4.73
CA THR A 266 4.90 13.21 -4.41
C THR A 266 4.64 12.24 -3.27
N ALA A 267 3.91 12.66 -2.23
CA ALA A 267 3.47 11.77 -1.16
C ALA A 267 2.59 10.64 -1.72
N VAL A 268 1.56 10.97 -2.51
CA VAL A 268 0.66 9.98 -3.10
C VAL A 268 1.40 9.04 -4.07
N ALA A 269 2.37 9.54 -4.83
CA ALA A 269 3.19 8.69 -5.71
C ALA A 269 4.01 7.67 -4.90
N LYS A 270 4.56 8.06 -3.75
CA LYS A 270 5.43 7.20 -2.93
C LYS A 270 4.68 6.19 -2.07
N ILE A 271 3.54 6.57 -1.50
CA ILE A 271 2.82 5.70 -0.54
C ILE A 271 1.42 5.30 -1.02
N GLY A 272 0.97 5.79 -2.18
CA GLY A 272 -0.39 5.60 -2.67
C GLY A 272 -1.42 6.38 -1.85
N ILE A 273 -2.62 6.57 -2.41
CA ILE A 273 -3.71 7.21 -1.66
C ILE A 273 -4.15 6.38 -0.44
N GLY A 274 -4.09 5.05 -0.55
CA GLY A 274 -4.33 4.15 0.57
C GLY A 274 -3.31 4.33 1.70
N GLY A 275 -2.05 4.60 1.36
CA GLY A 275 -1.01 4.91 2.33
C GLY A 275 -1.17 6.25 3.02
N VAL A 276 -1.61 7.28 2.28
CA VAL A 276 -2.00 8.55 2.89
C VAL A 276 -3.12 8.33 3.90
N GLY A 277 -4.17 7.57 3.55
CA GLY A 277 -5.26 7.23 4.47
C GLY A 277 -4.81 6.44 5.71
N ALA A 278 -3.91 5.48 5.55
CA ALA A 278 -3.33 4.71 6.64
C ALA A 278 -2.49 5.59 7.59
N ALA A 279 -1.65 6.47 7.04
CA ALA A 279 -0.84 7.42 7.80
C ALA A 279 -1.72 8.37 8.63
N LEU A 280 -2.79 8.90 8.04
CA LEU A 280 -3.73 9.77 8.73
C LEU A 280 -4.46 9.04 9.87
N SER A 281 -4.86 7.79 9.64
CA SER A 281 -5.53 6.97 10.65
C SER A 281 -4.61 6.71 11.85
N ILE A 282 -3.33 6.43 11.60
CA ILE A 282 -2.30 6.25 12.64
C ILE A 282 -2.10 7.52 13.46
N ALA A 283 -2.11 8.67 12.79
CA ALA A 283 -1.97 9.97 13.43
C ALA A 283 -3.25 10.43 14.17
N GLY A 284 -4.30 9.60 14.21
CA GLY A 284 -5.51 9.82 15.01
C GLY A 284 -6.74 10.28 14.25
N ALA A 285 -6.72 10.30 12.91
CA ALA A 285 -7.90 10.62 12.12
C ALA A 285 -8.91 9.46 12.23
N LYS A 286 -10.21 9.78 12.36
CA LYS A 286 -11.25 8.77 12.14
C LYS A 286 -11.08 8.24 10.71
N GLN A 287 -11.24 6.92 10.52
CA GLN A 287 -11.11 6.27 9.20
C GLN A 287 -11.81 7.12 8.14
N LEU A 288 -11.06 7.51 7.11
CA LEU A 288 -11.63 8.19 5.96
C LEU A 288 -12.77 7.30 5.43
N PRO A 289 -13.94 7.87 5.10
CA PRO A 289 -14.99 7.16 4.39
C PRO A 289 -14.52 6.93 2.95
N VAL A 290 -13.52 6.08 2.76
CA VAL A 290 -13.15 5.55 1.45
C VAL A 290 -14.28 4.61 1.07
N LYS A 291 -15.00 4.92 -0.01
CA LYS A 291 -16.04 4.02 -0.54
C LYS A 291 -15.38 2.66 -0.84
N ASN A 292 -15.59 1.69 0.07
CA ASN A 292 -15.36 0.25 -0.11
C ASN A 292 -13.94 -0.30 -0.32
N ILE A 293 -12.86 0.25 0.27
CA ILE A 293 -11.50 -0.32 0.05
C ILE A 293 -10.88 -1.00 1.29
N LEU A 294 -11.10 -0.52 2.52
CA LEU A 294 -10.23 -0.92 3.65
C LEU A 294 -10.66 -2.17 4.46
N ALA A 295 -11.76 -2.85 4.12
CA ALA A 295 -12.34 -3.89 4.99
C ALA A 295 -12.08 -5.36 4.58
N ARG A 296 -11.33 -5.66 3.51
CA ARG A 296 -11.27 -7.04 2.96
C ARG A 296 -9.90 -7.73 2.87
N GLU A 297 -8.79 -7.08 3.22
CA GLU A 297 -7.43 -7.60 2.92
C GLU A 297 -6.78 -8.53 3.97
N ALA A 298 -7.36 -8.71 5.15
CA ALA A 298 -6.67 -9.38 6.27
C ALA A 298 -6.71 -10.93 6.33
N LYS A 299 -6.64 -11.67 5.20
CA LYS A 299 -6.81 -13.16 5.23
C LYS A 299 -5.87 -14.01 4.32
N SER A 300 -4.56 -13.73 4.23
CA SER A 300 -3.58 -14.70 3.64
C SER A 300 -2.61 -15.30 4.69
N PRO A 301 -2.65 -16.63 4.98
CA PRO A 301 -1.87 -17.26 6.05
C PRO A 301 -0.35 -17.37 5.82
N VAL A 302 0.10 -17.44 4.56
CA VAL A 302 1.51 -17.73 4.22
C VAL A 302 2.38 -16.47 4.25
N LYS A 303 1.85 -15.33 3.76
CA LYS A 303 2.54 -14.03 3.77
C LYS A 303 2.52 -13.36 5.14
N GLY A 304 1.42 -13.54 5.89
CA GLY A 304 1.37 -13.16 7.32
C GLY A 304 2.46 -13.88 8.13
N ARG A 305 2.80 -15.13 7.82
CA ARG A 305 3.86 -15.86 8.52
C ARG A 305 5.25 -15.24 8.31
N LYS A 306 5.57 -14.74 7.11
CA LYS A 306 6.87 -14.07 6.84
C LYS A 306 6.95 -12.71 7.53
N ALA A 307 5.87 -11.93 7.51
CA ALA A 307 5.78 -10.64 8.19
C ALA A 307 5.86 -10.79 9.73
N ILE A 308 5.13 -11.76 10.30
CA ILE A 308 5.19 -12.07 11.74
C ILE A 308 6.61 -12.51 12.12
N LYS A 309 7.28 -13.35 11.31
CA LYS A 309 8.70 -13.69 11.57
C LYS A 309 9.62 -12.48 11.53
N GLY A 310 9.36 -11.51 10.64
CA GLY A 310 10.11 -10.25 10.58
C GLY A 310 9.95 -9.43 11.85
N TRP A 311 8.70 -9.18 12.26
CA TRP A 311 8.39 -8.49 13.52
C TRP A 311 9.00 -9.23 14.73
N LEU A 312 8.83 -10.56 14.80
CA LEU A 312 9.39 -11.40 15.87
C LEU A 312 10.90 -11.29 15.98
N LYS A 313 11.64 -11.09 14.88
CA LYS A 313 13.09 -10.89 14.92
C LYS A 313 13.51 -9.56 15.55
N ASN A 314 12.61 -8.57 15.58
CA ASN A 314 12.89 -7.23 16.08
C ASN A 314 12.32 -6.97 17.49
N VAL A 315 11.50 -7.86 18.05
CA VAL A 315 10.86 -7.68 19.37
C VAL A 315 11.85 -7.49 20.53
N GLY A 316 13.09 -7.97 20.37
CA GLY A 316 14.17 -7.75 21.35
C GLY A 316 14.55 -6.28 21.53
N ASN A 317 14.19 -5.42 20.58
CA ASN A 317 14.47 -3.98 20.61
C ASN A 317 13.26 -3.15 21.05
N LEU A 318 12.10 -3.78 21.25
CA LEU A 318 10.85 -3.09 21.55
C LEU A 318 10.58 -3.06 23.05
N GLU A 319 10.20 -1.89 23.56
CA GLU A 319 9.68 -1.74 24.92
C GLU A 319 8.37 -2.52 25.08
N ARG A 320 8.11 -2.98 26.31
CA ARG A 320 6.92 -3.78 26.64
C ARG A 320 5.61 -3.09 26.23
N GLU A 321 5.50 -1.79 26.46
CA GLU A 321 4.31 -0.99 26.13
C GLU A 321 4.08 -0.95 24.62
N GLN A 322 5.16 -0.87 23.84
CA GLN A 322 5.10 -0.89 22.39
C GLN A 322 4.65 -2.27 21.88
N LEU A 323 5.15 -3.36 22.47
CA LEU A 323 4.69 -4.72 22.15
C LEU A 323 3.19 -4.91 22.42
N ILE A 324 2.70 -4.39 23.55
CA ILE A 324 1.26 -4.45 23.88
C ILE A 324 0.45 -3.64 22.87
N LYS A 325 0.94 -2.47 22.45
CA LYS A 325 0.29 -1.62 21.45
C LYS A 325 0.22 -2.32 20.08
N ASP A 326 1.31 -2.91 19.62
CA ASP A 326 1.40 -3.68 18.36
C ASP A 326 0.46 -4.89 18.37
N LEU A 327 0.39 -5.60 19.50
CA LEU A 327 -0.49 -6.75 19.63
C LEU A 327 -1.98 -6.34 19.63
N LYS A 328 -2.32 -5.23 20.29
CA LYS A 328 -3.68 -4.68 20.26
C LYS A 328 -4.11 -4.24 18.86
N SER A 329 -3.22 -3.63 18.08
CA SER A 329 -3.52 -3.27 16.69
C SER A 329 -3.72 -4.49 15.77
N ALA A 330 -3.22 -5.65 16.19
CA ALA A 330 -3.43 -6.96 15.53
C ALA A 330 -4.61 -7.78 16.10
N ASP A 331 -5.58 -7.11 16.74
CA ASP A 331 -6.77 -7.69 17.39
C ASP A 331 -6.51 -8.59 18.60
N PHE A 332 -5.34 -8.50 19.25
CA PHE A 332 -5.15 -9.18 20.53
C PHE A 332 -5.76 -8.37 21.67
N LYS A 333 -6.54 -9.04 22.51
CA LYS A 333 -7.12 -8.49 23.74
C LYS A 333 -6.33 -8.99 24.93
N VAL A 334 -6.08 -8.11 25.89
CA VAL A 334 -5.51 -8.51 27.20
C VAL A 334 -6.57 -9.34 27.92
N ILE A 335 -6.23 -10.57 28.28
CA ILE A 335 -7.13 -11.50 28.99
C ILE A 335 -6.69 -11.78 30.42
N HIS A 336 -5.43 -11.50 30.74
CA HIS A 336 -4.90 -11.66 32.09
C HIS A 336 -3.70 -10.74 32.29
N GLU A 337 -3.66 -10.07 33.42
CA GLU A 337 -2.54 -9.23 33.83
C GLU A 337 -2.34 -9.36 35.34
N LYS A 338 -1.17 -9.85 35.75
CA LYS A 338 -0.85 -10.05 37.17
C LYS A 338 0.66 -10.17 37.38
N GLY A 339 1.21 -9.45 38.37
CA GLY A 339 2.61 -9.60 38.78
C GLY A 339 3.63 -9.36 37.67
N GLY A 340 3.41 -8.34 36.83
CA GLY A 340 4.29 -8.03 35.69
C GLY A 340 4.13 -8.99 34.50
N ARG A 341 3.22 -9.96 34.55
CA ARG A 341 2.86 -10.82 33.43
C ARG A 341 1.61 -10.28 32.72
N THR A 342 1.67 -10.19 31.39
CA THR A 342 0.53 -9.78 30.54
C THR A 342 0.25 -10.89 29.52
N VAL A 343 -0.97 -11.40 29.48
CA VAL A 343 -1.43 -12.41 28.51
C VAL A 343 -2.42 -11.77 27.56
N LEU A 344 -2.12 -11.86 26.27
CA LEU A 344 -2.95 -11.36 25.19
C LEU A 344 -3.44 -12.50 24.31
N GLN A 345 -4.70 -12.47 23.89
CA GLN A 345 -5.31 -13.47 23.03
C GLN A 345 -6.13 -12.82 21.92
N ARG A 346 -6.06 -13.38 20.72
CA ARG A 346 -6.87 -12.94 19.58
C ARG A 346 -8.25 -13.60 19.63
N GLU A 347 -9.31 -12.78 19.50
CA GLU A 347 -10.70 -13.23 19.60
C GLU A 347 -11.02 -14.32 18.56
N GLY A 348 -11.75 -15.36 18.99
CA GLY A 348 -12.09 -16.52 18.16
C GLY A 348 -10.90 -17.44 17.81
N LYS A 349 -9.69 -17.18 18.31
CA LYS A 349 -8.49 -17.98 18.04
C LYS A 349 -7.85 -18.53 19.33
N LYS A 350 -7.17 -19.67 19.19
CA LYS A 350 -6.42 -20.31 20.28
C LYS A 350 -5.01 -19.74 20.48
N LEU A 351 -4.62 -18.70 19.73
CA LEU A 351 -3.29 -18.10 19.77
C LEU A 351 -3.19 -17.11 20.94
N LYS A 352 -2.21 -17.33 21.82
CA LYS A 352 -1.90 -16.50 22.98
C LYS A 352 -0.46 -16.02 22.90
N ILE A 353 -0.26 -14.76 23.25
CA ILE A 353 1.05 -14.14 23.47
C ILE A 353 1.13 -13.80 24.96
N ARG A 354 2.21 -14.21 25.62
CA ARG A 354 2.43 -13.91 27.03
C ARG A 354 3.75 -13.18 27.18
N LEU A 355 3.71 -12.04 27.87
CA LEU A 355 4.87 -11.21 28.18
C LEU A 355 5.16 -11.37 29.67
N ASP A 356 6.29 -11.97 30.00
CA ASP A 356 6.72 -12.28 31.36
C ASP A 356 7.89 -11.38 31.78
N PRO A 357 7.97 -11.00 33.07
CA PRO A 357 9.15 -10.37 33.63
C PRO A 357 10.30 -11.40 33.77
N PRO A 358 11.52 -10.96 34.14
CA PRO A 358 12.60 -11.88 34.49
C PRO A 358 12.16 -12.91 35.54
N ASP A 359 12.62 -14.15 35.39
CA ASP A 359 12.43 -15.22 36.36
C ASP A 359 13.72 -16.05 36.55
N ASN A 360 13.66 -17.05 37.42
CA ASN A 360 14.82 -17.89 37.74
C ASN A 360 15.36 -18.69 36.53
N ALA A 361 14.54 -18.90 35.49
CA ALA A 361 14.92 -19.61 34.28
C ALA A 361 15.40 -18.65 33.17
N THR A 362 14.89 -17.43 33.14
CA THR A 362 15.16 -16.42 32.12
C THR A 362 15.41 -15.05 32.78
N PRO A 363 16.67 -14.58 32.84
CA PRO A 363 17.03 -13.34 33.56
C PRO A 363 16.56 -12.05 32.87
N ASN A 364 15.90 -12.15 31.72
CA ASN A 364 15.42 -11.02 30.94
C ASN A 364 13.90 -11.04 30.83
N ASN A 365 13.30 -9.88 30.53
CA ASN A 365 11.92 -9.85 30.04
C ASN A 365 11.82 -10.76 28.82
N HIS A 366 10.75 -11.55 28.74
CA HIS A 366 10.62 -12.52 27.67
C HIS A 366 9.17 -12.73 27.25
N MET A 367 9.01 -13.16 26.00
CA MET A 367 7.75 -13.41 25.35
C MET A 367 7.60 -14.90 25.02
N HIS A 368 6.39 -15.41 25.26
CA HIS A 368 5.95 -16.75 24.85
C HIS A 368 4.86 -16.66 23.79
N ILE A 369 4.91 -17.54 22.80
CA ILE A 369 3.89 -17.71 21.76
C ILE A 369 3.30 -19.10 21.90
N THR A 370 2.00 -19.21 22.22
CA THR A 370 1.34 -20.51 22.42
C THR A 370 0.03 -20.63 21.65
N ARG A 371 -0.32 -21.85 21.24
CA ARG A 371 -1.60 -22.15 20.58
C ARG A 371 -2.35 -23.24 21.36
N GLY A 372 -3.32 -22.89 22.18
CA GLY A 372 -4.04 -23.89 22.99
C GLY A 372 -3.24 -24.47 24.17
N GLY A 373 -2.20 -23.77 24.64
CA GLY A 373 -1.45 -24.06 25.87
C GLY A 373 0.03 -24.39 25.65
N ASP A 374 0.74 -24.72 26.73
CA ASP A 374 2.21 -24.87 26.75
C ASP A 374 2.74 -26.02 25.88
N ARG A 375 1.87 -26.97 25.50
CA ARG A 375 2.19 -28.09 24.59
C ARG A 375 2.32 -27.69 23.12
N GLU A 376 1.93 -26.47 22.78
CA GLU A 376 2.05 -25.88 21.44
C GLU A 376 2.71 -24.51 21.55
N THR A 377 3.98 -24.52 21.94
CA THR A 377 4.83 -23.33 22.07
C THR A 377 5.68 -23.13 20.82
N TYR A 378 5.94 -21.88 20.44
CA TYR A 378 6.68 -21.53 19.23
C TYR A 378 7.83 -20.57 19.52
N ASN A 379 8.94 -20.73 18.79
CA ASN A 379 10.07 -19.81 18.84
C ASN A 379 9.90 -18.61 17.88
N ILE A 380 10.93 -17.75 17.81
CA ILE A 380 11.00 -16.55 16.96
C ILE A 380 10.76 -16.83 15.45
N ASP A 381 11.10 -18.05 15.00
CA ASP A 381 10.88 -18.51 13.63
C ASP A 381 9.52 -19.18 13.42
N LEU A 382 8.63 -19.13 14.41
CA LEU A 382 7.34 -19.83 14.44
C LEU A 382 7.50 -21.34 14.22
N LYS A 383 8.60 -21.94 14.67
CA LYS A 383 8.80 -23.39 14.75
C LYS A 383 8.32 -23.87 16.12
N LYS A 384 7.63 -25.00 16.15
CA LYS A 384 7.17 -25.60 17.40
C LYS A 384 8.39 -26.02 18.22
N VAL A 385 8.43 -25.62 19.49
CA VAL A 385 9.50 -25.94 20.44
C VAL A 385 8.91 -26.42 21.76
N ASN A 386 9.74 -27.05 22.59
CA ASN A 386 9.36 -27.42 23.94
C ASN A 386 9.38 -26.16 24.81
N TYR A 387 8.28 -25.90 25.52
CA TYR A 387 8.12 -24.73 26.39
C TYR A 387 9.26 -24.54 27.41
N LYS A 388 9.90 -25.63 27.86
CA LYS A 388 10.99 -25.57 28.85
C LYS A 388 12.35 -25.16 28.27
N THR A 389 12.48 -25.02 26.95
CA THR A 389 13.78 -24.74 26.31
C THR A 389 14.00 -23.24 26.14
N LYS A 390 15.26 -22.81 26.03
CA LYS A 390 15.61 -21.39 25.89
C LYS A 390 14.96 -20.76 24.65
N GLU A 391 14.77 -21.53 23.58
CA GLU A 391 14.17 -21.08 22.33
C GLU A 391 12.68 -20.72 22.45
N ALA A 392 12.00 -21.21 23.49
CA ALA A 392 10.62 -20.82 23.81
C ALA A 392 10.54 -19.43 24.46
N HIS A 393 11.64 -18.93 25.02
CA HIS A 393 11.72 -17.67 25.76
C HIS A 393 12.31 -16.60 24.85
N ILE A 394 11.45 -15.88 24.12
CA ILE A 394 11.88 -14.85 23.17
C ILE A 394 12.21 -13.59 23.96
N THR A 395 13.50 -13.23 24.05
CA THR A 395 13.95 -12.02 24.76
C THR A 395 13.26 -10.77 24.21
N ILE A 396 12.77 -9.93 25.13
CA ILE A 396 12.23 -8.59 24.86
C ILE A 396 12.92 -7.60 25.82
N LYS A 397 12.78 -6.30 25.55
CA LYS A 397 13.45 -5.26 26.33
C LYS A 397 12.82 -5.10 27.72
#